data_AF-A0A9D5QZ44-F1
#
_entry.id   AF-A0A9D5QZ44-F1
#
_cell.length_a   1.000
_cell.length_b   1.000
_cell.length_c   1.000
_cell.angle_alpha   90.00
_cell.angle_beta   90.00
_cell.angle_gamma   90.00
#
_symmetry.space_group_name_H-M   'P 1'
#
loop_
_entity.id
_entity.type
_entity.pdbx_description
1 polymer ?
#
loop_
_entity_poly.entity_id
_entity_poly.type
_entity_poly.pdbx_seq_one_letter_code
_entity_poly.pdbx_strand_id
1 'polypeptide(L)'
;MKASLYKFGMSIKSRLDRLSFRTEVIVLSMCVPFYIISFAQMALPFSAGTKGVLWGLFFGLAKTAQYGGLTILGAEGIKRLKNMVGK
;
A
#
# COMPACT_ATOMS: atom_id res chain seq x y z
N MET A 1 23.70 -26.90 11.89
CA MET A 1 24.00 -25.60 11.23
C MET A 1 22.84 -25.07 10.36
N LYS A 2 22.25 -25.86 9.43
CA LYS A 2 21.12 -25.43 8.56
C LYS A 2 19.89 -24.90 9.31
N ALA A 3 19.54 -25.49 10.46
CA ALA A 3 18.40 -25.05 11.27
C ALA A 3 18.56 -23.62 11.82
N SER A 4 19.79 -23.20 12.13
CA SER A 4 20.08 -21.84 12.63
C SER A 4 19.92 -20.80 11.53
N LEU A 5 20.40 -21.11 10.31
CA LEU A 5 20.23 -20.27 9.12
C LEU A 5 18.76 -20.12 8.71
N TYR A 6 17.97 -21.21 8.79
CA TYR A 6 16.53 -21.15 8.51
C TYR A 6 15.79 -20.26 9.50
N LYS A 7 16.14 -20.34 10.79
CA LYS A 7 15.54 -19.52 11.85
C LYS A 7 15.85 -18.02 11.64
N PHE A 8 17.08 -17.71 11.22
CA PHE A 8 17.50 -16.36 10.86
C PHE A 8 16.77 -15.83 9.63
N GLY A 9 16.69 -16.61 8.55
CA GLY A 9 15.96 -16.26 7.32
C GLY A 9 14.47 -16.01 7.56
N MET A 10 13.83 -16.83 8.41
CA MET A 10 12.42 -16.62 8.80
C MET A 10 12.22 -15.34 9.62
N SER A 11 13.18 -14.97 10.47
CA SER A 11 13.11 -13.72 11.24
C SER A 11 13.25 -12.48 10.35
N ILE A 12 14.08 -12.54 9.31
CA ILE A 12 14.20 -11.45 8.33
C ILE A 12 12.92 -11.31 7.52
N LYS A 13 12.38 -12.44 7.03
CA LYS A 13 11.10 -12.46 6.30
C LYS A 13 9.98 -11.81 7.11
N SER A 14 9.80 -12.18 8.38
CA SER A 14 8.72 -11.64 9.20
C SER A 14 8.85 -10.13 9.47
N ARG A 15 10.10 -9.66 9.61
CA ARG A 15 10.39 -8.22 9.75
C ARG A 15 10.12 -7.45 8.47
N LEU A 16 10.48 -8.02 7.32
CA LEU A 16 10.25 -7.41 6.02
C LEU A 16 8.75 -7.34 5.69
N ASP A 17 7.99 -8.41 5.98
CA ASP A 17 6.53 -8.47 5.83
C ASP A 17 5.84 -7.37 6.67
N ARG A 18 6.24 -7.25 7.95
CA ARG A 18 5.74 -6.20 8.85
C ARG A 18 6.08 -4.79 8.38
N LEU A 19 7.26 -4.61 7.79
CA LEU A 19 7.70 -3.31 7.28
C LEU A 19 6.90 -2.94 6.04
N SER A 20 6.80 -3.85 5.06
CA SER A 20 5.94 -3.70 3.87
C SER A 20 4.51 -3.37 4.26
N PHE A 21 3.92 -4.09 5.22
CA PHE A 21 2.56 -3.82 5.67
C PHE A 21 2.37 -2.39 6.20
N ARG A 22 3.28 -1.89 7.05
CA ARG A 22 3.16 -0.52 7.57
C ARG A 22 3.31 0.51 6.46
N THR A 23 4.26 0.32 5.57
CA THR A 23 4.49 1.25 4.45
C THR A 23 3.27 1.29 3.54
N GLU A 24 2.71 0.15 3.17
CA GLU A 24 1.50 0.07 2.34
C GLU A 24 0.27 0.70 3.02
N VAL A 25 0.10 0.51 4.33
CA VAL A 25 -0.98 1.19 5.08
C VAL A 25 -0.83 2.71 5.07
N ILE A 26 0.39 3.22 5.21
CA ILE A 26 0.67 4.65 5.16
C ILE A 26 0.43 5.17 3.73
N VAL A 27 0.89 4.46 2.70
CA VAL A 27 0.66 4.82 1.30
C VAL A 27 -0.84 4.78 0.95
N LEU A 28 -1.59 3.78 1.41
CA LEU A 28 -3.03 3.67 1.20
C LEU A 28 -3.79 4.78 1.95
N SER A 29 -3.30 5.23 3.11
CA SER A 29 -3.83 6.42 3.79
C SER A 29 -3.54 7.71 3.00
N MET A 30 -2.34 7.84 2.41
CA MET A 30 -1.96 8.97 1.54
C MET A 30 -2.64 8.94 0.16
N CYS A 31 -3.20 7.81 -0.27
CA CYS A 31 -4.02 7.71 -1.47
C CYS A 31 -5.21 8.68 -1.44
N VAL A 32 -5.82 8.89 -0.27
CA VAL A 32 -7.00 9.75 -0.10
C VAL A 32 -6.68 11.23 -0.40
N PRO A 33 -5.66 11.86 0.23
CA PRO A 33 -5.30 13.23 -0.13
C PRO A 33 -4.79 13.34 -1.56
N PHE A 34 -4.06 12.36 -2.09
CA PHE A 34 -3.65 12.36 -3.51
C PHE A 34 -4.85 12.32 -4.47
N TYR A 35 -5.87 11.53 -4.15
CA TYR A 35 -7.11 11.47 -4.92
C TYR A 35 -7.84 12.82 -4.92
N ILE A 36 -7.94 13.47 -3.76
CA ILE A 36 -8.56 14.80 -3.62
C ILE A 36 -7.77 15.86 -4.40
N ILE A 37 -6.44 15.84 -4.33
CA ILE A 37 -5.56 16.74 -5.09
C ILE A 37 -5.70 16.50 -6.60
N SER A 38 -5.94 15.26 -7.03
CA SER A 38 -6.21 14.92 -8.43
C SER A 38 -7.47 15.59 -8.98
N PHE A 39 -8.46 15.91 -8.15
CA PHE A 39 -9.66 16.66 -8.55
C PHE A 39 -9.52 18.17 -8.29
N ALA A 40 -8.80 18.58 -7.23
CA ALA A 40 -8.56 20.00 -6.94
C ALA A 40 -7.78 20.72 -8.07
N GLN A 41 -6.87 20.02 -8.73
CA GLN A 41 -6.15 20.53 -9.91
C GLN A 41 -7.04 20.82 -11.13
N MET A 42 -8.30 20.35 -11.12
CA MET A 42 -9.29 20.67 -12.15
C MET A 42 -9.77 22.13 -12.04
N ALA A 43 -9.68 22.76 -10.86
CA ALA A 43 -10.02 24.16 -10.61
C ALA A 43 -8.88 25.16 -10.90
N LEU A 44 -7.63 24.69 -11.02
CA LEU A 44 -6.46 25.54 -11.32
C LEU A 44 -6.30 25.77 -12.83
N PRO A 45 -5.90 26.97 -13.31
CA PRO A 45 -5.79 27.27 -14.74
C PRO A 45 -4.48 26.72 -15.36
N PHE A 46 -4.32 25.40 -15.38
CA PHE A 46 -3.20 24.72 -16.05
C PHE A 46 -3.59 24.24 -17.46
N SER A 47 -2.59 24.01 -18.33
CA SER A 47 -2.74 23.36 -19.63
C SER A 47 -3.45 22.00 -19.51
N ALA A 48 -4.37 21.71 -20.44
CA ALA A 48 -5.13 20.45 -20.48
C ALA A 48 -4.23 19.21 -20.58
N GLY A 49 -3.11 19.30 -21.30
CA GLY A 49 -2.13 18.21 -21.41
C GLY A 49 -1.43 17.92 -20.08
N THR A 50 -0.99 18.96 -19.37
CA THR A 50 -0.33 18.82 -18.06
C THR A 50 -1.28 18.27 -17.01
N LYS A 51 -2.55 18.70 -17.01
CA LYS A 51 -3.61 18.16 -16.16
C LYS A 51 -3.85 16.67 -16.42
N GLY A 52 -3.93 16.27 -17.69
CA GLY A 52 -4.15 14.88 -18.06
C GLY A 52 -3.03 13.95 -17.59
N VAL A 53 -1.77 14.38 -17.72
CA VAL A 53 -0.61 13.59 -17.29
C VAL A 53 -0.54 13.49 -15.76
N LEU A 54 -0.70 14.60 -15.03
CA LEU A 54 -0.72 14.57 -13.56
C LEU A 54 -1.88 13.72 -13.05
N TRP A 55 -3.06 13.89 -13.64
CA TRP A 55 -4.25 13.12 -13.27
C TRP A 55 -4.04 11.62 -13.50
N GLY A 56 -3.56 11.21 -14.67
CA GLY A 56 -3.30 9.80 -14.97
C GLY A 56 -2.25 9.18 -14.05
N LEU A 57 -1.18 9.90 -13.74
CA LEU A 57 -0.12 9.42 -12.86
C LEU A 57 -0.60 9.27 -11.41
N PHE A 58 -1.23 10.30 -10.84
CA PHE A 58 -1.70 10.28 -9.46
C PHE A 58 -2.91 9.37 -9.25
N PHE A 59 -3.84 9.33 -10.22
CA PHE A 59 -4.99 8.43 -10.17
C PHE A 59 -4.59 6.97 -10.33
N GLY A 60 -3.65 6.69 -11.25
CA GLY A 60 -3.07 5.36 -11.43
C GLY A 60 -2.37 4.89 -10.17
N LEU A 61 -1.45 5.69 -9.62
CA LEU A 61 -0.73 5.37 -8.38
C LEU A 61 -1.68 5.16 -7.19
N ALA A 62 -2.72 5.99 -7.07
CA ALA A 62 -3.76 5.84 -6.06
C ALA A 62 -4.49 4.49 -6.17
N LYS A 63 -4.89 4.09 -7.38
CA LYS A 63 -5.56 2.80 -7.62
C LYS A 63 -4.64 1.61 -7.35
N THR A 64 -3.37 1.68 -7.75
CA THR A 64 -2.39 0.61 -7.49
C THR A 64 -2.13 0.46 -5.99
N ALA A 65 -1.98 1.56 -5.25
CA ALA A 65 -1.83 1.54 -3.81
C ALA A 65 -3.10 1.02 -3.11
N GLN A 66 -4.29 1.40 -3.59
CA GLN A 66 -5.56 0.94 -3.03
C GLN A 66 -5.76 -0.57 -3.20
N TYR A 67 -5.54 -1.12 -4.41
CA TYR A 67 -5.71 -2.56 -4.65
C TYR A 67 -4.55 -3.39 -4.07
N GLY A 68 -3.32 -2.89 -4.15
CA GLY A 68 -2.13 -3.53 -3.56
C GLY A 68 -2.18 -3.56 -2.05
N GLY A 69 -2.50 -2.44 -1.40
CA GLY A 69 -2.63 -2.40 0.04
C GLY A 69 -3.85 -3.17 0.54
N LEU A 70 -4.98 -3.20 -0.18
CA LEU A 70 -6.14 -4.02 0.22
C LEU A 70 -5.86 -5.53 0.11
N THR A 71 -5.08 -5.95 -0.90
CA THR A 71 -4.67 -7.37 -1.04
C THR A 71 -3.69 -7.80 0.03
N ILE A 72 -2.69 -6.96 0.35
CA ILE A 72 -1.74 -7.21 1.44
C ILE A 72 -2.44 -7.17 2.80
N LEU A 73 -3.29 -6.16 3.03
CA LEU A 73 -4.03 -6.01 4.28
C LEU A 73 -5.11 -7.07 4.46
N GLY A 74 -5.74 -7.52 3.39
CA GLY A 74 -6.68 -8.64 3.40
C GLY A 74 -5.99 -9.97 3.72
N ALA A 75 -4.87 -10.27 3.06
CA ALA A 75 -4.14 -11.52 3.28
C ALA A 75 -3.50 -11.58 4.69
N GLU A 76 -2.80 -10.53 5.11
CA GLU A 76 -2.25 -10.44 6.48
C GLU A 76 -3.35 -10.30 7.54
N GLY A 77 -4.41 -9.54 7.23
CA GLY A 77 -5.55 -9.32 8.11
C GLY A 77 -6.29 -10.60 8.41
N ILE A 78 -6.61 -11.41 7.38
CA ILE A 78 -7.22 -12.74 7.56
C ILE A 78 -6.29 -13.67 8.35
N LYS A 79 -4.98 -13.65 8.08
CA LYS A 79 -4.01 -14.46 8.83
C LYS A 79 -3.95 -14.07 10.30
N ARG A 80 -4.01 -12.77 10.62
CA ARG A 80 -4.08 -12.26 12.01
C ARG A 80 -5.43 -12.59 12.66
N LEU A 81 -6.54 -12.42 11.93
CA LEU A 81 -7.88 -12.73 12.43
C LEU A 81 -8.02 -14.22 12.76
N LYS A 82 -7.56 -15.11 11.88
CA LYS A 82 -7.54 -16.56 12.14
C LYS A 82 -6.72 -16.93 13.38
N ASN A 83 -5.60 -16.24 13.63
CA ASN A 83 -4.80 -16.46 14.83
C ASN A 83 -5.48 -15.90 16.11
N MET A 84 -6.39 -14.94 15.97
CA MET A 84 -7.14 -14.37 17.10
C MET A 84 -8.44 -15.14 17.40
N VAL A 85 -9.14 -15.61 16.36
CA VAL A 85 -10.43 -16.33 16.46
C VAL A 85 -10.22 -17.85 16.63
N GLY A 86 -9.10 -18.40 16.16
CA GLY A 86 -8.74 -19.81 16.33
C GLY A 86 -8.15 -20.15 17.71
N LYS A 87 -8.32 -19.26 18.69
CA LYS A 87 -7.95 -19.41 20.08
C LYS A 87 -9.21 -19.42 20.92
#